data_AF-A0A3M2HUI4-F1
#
_entry.id   AF-A0A3M2HUI4-F1
#
_cell.length_a   1.000
_cell.length_b   1.000
_cell.length_c   1.000
_cell.angle_alpha   90.00
_cell.angle_beta   90.00
_cell.angle_gamma   90.00
#
_symmetry.space_group_name_H-M   'P 1'
#
loop_
_entity.id
_entity.type
_entity.pdbx_description
1 polymer ?
#
loop_
_entity_poly.entity_id
_entity_poly.type
_entity_poly.pdbx_seq_one_letter_code
_entity_poly.pdbx_strand_id
1 'polypeptide(L)'
;MRLLKHLLCGLGAASMALGMAASMAADKPELKIGYVNGWDDSVAATHVAGEILKSNLGYPIKLQPVEPAIMWQGVARGDLDATLSAWLPATHGEYFEKLKDKVVVLGTNYEGAKIGLIVPDYVEAKSIADLKQHSKTFDSKITGIDAGAGVMRRTEEAIKQYDLDIRLMASSGPAMATALTRAEKAKEPIVVTGWIPHWMFAKWKLRFLEDPKKVFGDDEHVDTVANPALASKAPEAEAFLKKFSWSAEEVGEVMLAIRDGAKPDAAARDWVKKNPERVAGWLE
;
A
#
# COMPACT_ATOMS: atom_id res chain seq x y z
N MET A 1 28.69 -41.43 79.90
CA MET A 1 28.05 -42.76 79.67
C MET A 1 26.62 -42.51 79.25
N ARG A 2 26.30 -42.36 77.96
CA ARG A 2 25.91 -43.41 76.98
C ARG A 2 24.79 -44.35 77.49
N LEU A 3 23.56 -44.08 77.07
CA LEU A 3 22.50 -45.07 76.81
C LEU A 3 21.87 -44.70 75.45
N LEU A 4 22.10 -45.52 74.42
CA LEU A 4 21.19 -46.56 73.87
C LEU A 4 20.11 -45.97 72.96
N LYS A 5 20.32 -45.85 71.63
CA LYS A 5 19.92 -46.82 70.58
C LYS A 5 18.52 -47.41 70.78
N HIS A 6 17.52 -47.02 69.96
CA HIS A 6 17.00 -47.82 68.84
C HIS A 6 15.67 -47.31 68.21
N LEU A 7 15.53 -47.60 66.91
CA LEU A 7 14.34 -47.74 66.04
C LEU A 7 13.52 -46.47 65.67
N LEU A 8 13.51 -46.03 64.40
CA LEU A 8 12.77 -46.50 63.20
C LEU A 8 11.27 -46.14 63.19
N CYS A 9 10.91 -45.23 62.27
CA CYS A 9 9.65 -45.05 61.51
C CYS A 9 9.67 -43.58 61.06
N GLY A 10 9.97 -43.20 59.82
CA GLY A 10 9.30 -43.66 58.61
C GLY A 10 8.13 -42.72 58.32
N LEU A 11 8.36 -41.68 57.51
CA LEU A 11 7.45 -41.20 56.47
C LEU A 11 8.16 -40.10 55.67
N GLY A 12 8.64 -40.46 54.48
CA GLY A 12 9.09 -39.49 53.50
C GLY A 12 7.88 -38.77 52.90
N ALA A 13 7.84 -37.46 53.02
CA ALA A 13 7.05 -36.60 52.16
C ALA A 13 8.02 -35.90 51.20
N ALA A 14 8.33 -36.56 50.09
CA ALA A 14 8.97 -35.91 48.95
C ALA A 14 7.92 -35.03 48.28
N SER A 15 7.85 -33.76 48.69
CA SER A 15 7.06 -32.74 48.01
C SER A 15 7.70 -32.48 46.65
N MET A 16 7.20 -33.19 45.64
CA MET A 16 7.54 -32.96 44.23
C MET A 16 6.86 -31.65 43.81
N ALA A 17 7.59 -30.54 43.93
CA ALA A 17 7.17 -29.27 43.35
C ALA A 17 7.23 -29.43 41.83
N LEU A 18 6.07 -29.73 41.21
CA LEU A 18 5.88 -29.53 39.78
C LEU A 18 6.08 -28.03 39.51
N GLY A 19 7.25 -27.67 38.99
CA GLY A 19 7.44 -26.39 38.33
C GLY A 19 6.54 -26.35 37.11
N MET A 20 5.35 -25.78 37.25
CA MET A 20 4.59 -25.25 36.14
C MET A 20 5.40 -24.09 35.56
N ALA A 21 6.32 -24.40 34.65
CA ALA A 21 6.75 -23.44 33.66
C ALA A 21 5.52 -23.14 32.82
N ALA A 22 4.77 -22.09 33.18
CA ALA A 22 3.88 -21.44 32.24
C ALA A 22 4.73 -21.12 31.01
N SER A 23 4.47 -21.78 29.89
CA SER A 23 5.02 -21.33 28.61
C SER A 23 4.47 -19.93 28.39
N MET A 24 5.24 -18.92 28.76
CA MET A 24 5.03 -17.58 28.26
C MET A 24 5.13 -17.73 26.74
N ALA A 25 3.99 -17.71 26.06
CA ALA A 25 3.98 -17.57 24.61
C ALA A 25 4.85 -16.35 24.33
N ALA A 26 5.95 -16.53 23.59
CA ALA A 26 6.82 -15.42 23.26
C ALA A 26 5.96 -14.34 22.58
N ASP A 27 6.00 -13.11 23.10
CA ASP A 27 5.24 -12.00 22.52
C ASP A 27 5.55 -11.91 21.02
N LYS A 28 4.50 -11.82 20.20
CA LYS A 28 4.67 -11.72 18.74
C LYS A 28 5.52 -10.48 18.42
N PRO A 29 6.50 -10.58 17.50
CA PRO A 29 7.36 -9.45 17.17
C PRO A 29 6.55 -8.33 16.52
N GLU A 30 6.95 -7.08 16.77
CA GLU A 30 6.37 -5.93 16.05
C GLU A 30 6.73 -6.02 14.55
N LEU A 31 5.72 -5.84 13.69
CA LEU A 31 5.88 -5.75 12.25
C LEU A 31 5.74 -4.30 11.77
N LYS A 32 6.65 -3.88 10.91
CA LYS A 32 6.69 -2.54 10.31
C LYS A 32 6.31 -2.61 8.85
N ILE A 33 5.18 -1.99 8.49
CA ILE A 33 4.69 -1.98 7.11
C ILE A 33 4.84 -0.57 6.53
N GLY A 34 5.64 -0.46 5.47
CA GLY A 34 5.88 0.81 4.78
C GLY A 34 4.83 1.07 3.72
N TYR A 35 4.35 2.31 3.66
CA TYR A 35 3.39 2.77 2.66
C TYR A 35 3.61 4.24 2.31
N VAL A 36 2.99 4.71 1.23
CA VAL A 36 3.09 6.12 0.82
C VAL A 36 1.84 6.85 1.27
N ASN A 37 1.99 7.83 2.16
CA ASN A 37 0.86 8.60 2.63
C ASN A 37 0.35 9.55 1.54
N GLY A 38 -0.97 9.65 1.40
CA GLY A 38 -1.60 10.46 0.36
C GLY A 38 -1.88 9.72 -0.95
N TRP A 39 -1.44 8.47 -1.09
CA TRP A 39 -1.90 7.57 -2.16
C TRP A 39 -3.04 6.73 -1.58
N ASP A 40 -4.27 7.02 -1.97
CA ASP A 40 -5.48 6.47 -1.32
C ASP A 40 -5.50 4.93 -1.34
N ASP A 41 -5.03 4.30 -2.41
CA ASP A 41 -4.89 2.83 -2.54
C ASP A 41 -3.84 2.26 -1.58
N SER A 42 -2.68 2.92 -1.45
CA SER A 42 -1.58 2.52 -0.57
C SER A 42 -2.00 2.60 0.90
N VAL A 43 -2.69 3.68 1.27
CA VAL A 43 -3.29 3.88 2.58
C VAL A 43 -4.31 2.78 2.86
N ALA A 44 -5.25 2.54 1.95
CA ALA A 44 -6.29 1.54 2.14
C ALA A 44 -5.72 0.12 2.30
N ALA A 45 -4.83 -0.32 1.39
CA ALA A 45 -4.22 -1.65 1.40
C ALA A 45 -3.50 -1.92 2.72
N THR A 46 -2.68 -0.95 3.12
CA THR A 46 -1.79 -1.09 4.28
C THR A 46 -2.56 -1.09 5.59
N HIS A 47 -3.62 -0.28 5.69
CA HIS A 47 -4.44 -0.23 6.90
C HIS A 47 -5.33 -1.47 7.04
N VAL A 48 -5.91 -2.00 5.95
CA VAL A 48 -6.68 -3.25 5.98
C VAL A 48 -5.79 -4.43 6.35
N ALA A 49 -4.65 -4.60 5.68
CA ALA A 49 -3.71 -5.67 5.99
C ALA A 49 -3.17 -5.55 7.43
N GLY A 50 -2.84 -4.33 7.86
CA GLY A 50 -2.40 -4.05 9.23
C GLY A 50 -3.45 -4.40 10.28
N GLU A 51 -4.73 -4.10 10.02
CA GLU A 51 -5.82 -4.45 10.93
C GLU A 51 -6.02 -5.96 11.04
N ILE A 52 -5.93 -6.70 9.93
CA ILE A 52 -6.04 -8.18 9.93
C ILE A 52 -4.87 -8.81 10.70
N LEU A 53 -3.64 -8.37 10.41
CA LEU A 53 -2.44 -8.84 11.11
C LEU A 53 -2.54 -8.59 12.63
N LYS A 54 -3.13 -7.46 13.02
CA LYS A 54 -3.32 -7.09 14.42
C LYS A 54 -4.46 -7.84 15.10
N SER A 55 -5.65 -7.83 14.51
CA SER A 55 -6.88 -8.32 15.16
C SER A 55 -7.09 -9.82 15.00
N ASN A 56 -6.67 -10.42 13.88
CA ASN A 56 -6.82 -11.85 13.63
C ASN A 56 -5.55 -12.63 13.96
N LEU A 57 -4.37 -12.06 13.69
CA LEU A 57 -3.10 -12.73 13.92
C LEU A 57 -2.34 -12.19 15.15
N GLY A 58 -2.83 -11.16 15.85
CA GLY A 58 -2.26 -10.73 17.13
C GLY A 58 -0.86 -10.09 17.05
N TYR A 59 -0.40 -9.68 15.86
CA TYR A 59 0.88 -8.99 15.73
C TYR A 59 0.76 -7.51 16.15
N PRO A 60 1.72 -6.98 16.93
CA PRO A 60 1.86 -5.53 17.05
C PRO A 60 2.26 -4.95 15.68
N ILE A 61 1.50 -3.99 15.18
CA ILE A 61 1.72 -3.39 13.85
C ILE A 61 2.10 -1.93 13.97
N LYS A 62 3.18 -1.56 13.29
CA LYS A 62 3.58 -0.18 13.04
C LYS A 62 3.48 0.12 11.55
N LEU A 63 2.47 0.91 11.18
CA LEU A 63 2.36 1.45 9.82
C LEU A 63 3.26 2.68 9.71
N GLN A 64 4.17 2.69 8.74
CA GLN A 64 5.17 3.74 8.60
C GLN A 64 5.03 4.46 7.25
N PRO A 65 4.52 5.71 7.22
CA PRO A 65 4.47 6.49 6.00
C PRO A 65 5.90 6.89 5.60
N VAL A 66 6.25 6.61 4.34
CA VAL A 66 7.57 6.91 3.76
C VAL A 66 7.43 7.21 2.26
N GLU A 67 8.40 7.94 1.72
CA GLU A 67 8.50 8.16 0.28
C GLU A 67 8.83 6.86 -0.48
N PRO A 68 8.43 6.70 -1.76
CA PRO A 68 8.59 5.46 -2.53
C PRO A 68 10.02 4.91 -2.53
N ALA A 69 11.02 5.76 -2.72
CA ALA A 69 12.42 5.35 -2.70
C ALA A 69 12.85 4.82 -1.32
N ILE A 70 12.38 5.45 -0.24
CA ILE A 70 12.69 5.06 1.13
C ILE A 70 11.94 3.78 1.51
N MET A 71 10.72 3.60 1.01
CA MET A 71 9.92 2.37 1.17
C MET A 71 10.66 1.15 0.63
N TRP A 72 11.04 1.18 -0.65
CA TRP A 72 11.77 0.10 -1.31
C TRP A 72 13.10 -0.21 -0.61
N GLN A 73 13.86 0.84 -0.29
CA GLN A 73 15.12 0.71 0.42
C GLN A 73 14.96 0.16 1.84
N GLY A 74 13.91 0.58 2.54
CA GLY A 74 13.61 0.12 3.90
C GLY A 74 13.26 -1.36 3.93
N VAL A 75 12.46 -1.84 2.96
CA VAL A 75 12.17 -3.28 2.82
C VAL A 75 13.44 -4.06 2.46
N ALA A 76 14.24 -3.57 1.51
CA ALA A 76 15.49 -4.24 1.12
C ALA A 76 16.54 -4.33 2.25
N ARG A 77 16.55 -3.38 3.20
CA ARG A 77 17.45 -3.39 4.36
C ARG A 77 16.88 -4.10 5.59
N GLY A 78 15.58 -4.36 5.61
CA GLY A 78 14.88 -4.92 6.79
C GLY A 78 14.52 -3.86 7.85
N ASP A 79 14.61 -2.56 7.52
CA ASP A 79 14.05 -1.49 8.35
C ASP A 79 12.52 -1.54 8.36
N LEU A 80 11.94 -2.04 7.27
CA LEU A 80 10.54 -2.37 7.06
C LEU A 80 10.43 -3.87 6.77
N ASP A 81 9.40 -4.51 7.29
CA ASP A 81 9.14 -5.94 7.08
C ASP A 81 8.46 -6.19 5.73
N ALA A 82 7.54 -5.31 5.33
CA ALA A 82 6.82 -5.41 4.06
C ALA A 82 6.29 -4.06 3.57
N THR A 83 5.85 -4.05 2.32
CA THR A 83 4.99 -3.03 1.71
C THR A 83 3.95 -3.70 0.82
N LEU A 84 2.76 -3.11 0.73
CA LEU A 84 1.69 -3.52 -0.19
C LEU A 84 1.55 -2.54 -1.37
N SER A 85 2.56 -1.70 -1.61
CA SER A 85 2.47 -0.57 -2.55
C SER A 85 3.54 -0.63 -3.64
N ALA A 86 3.92 -1.83 -4.06
CA ALA A 86 4.87 -2.06 -5.13
C ALA A 86 4.17 -2.07 -6.50
N TRP A 87 4.05 -0.90 -7.13
CA TRP A 87 3.52 -0.75 -8.50
C TRP A 87 4.52 -1.24 -9.56
N LEU A 88 4.22 -2.35 -10.22
CA LEU A 88 5.10 -3.02 -11.18
C LEU A 88 4.38 -3.30 -12.51
N PRO A 89 5.11 -3.40 -13.64
CA PRO A 89 6.57 -3.31 -13.77
C PRO A 89 7.11 -1.90 -14.06
N ALA A 90 6.29 -0.92 -14.42
CA ALA A 90 6.76 0.35 -15.00
C ALA A 90 7.01 1.44 -13.95
N THR A 91 6.12 1.60 -12.98
CA THR A 91 6.10 2.72 -12.02
C THR A 91 7.27 2.62 -11.04
N HIS A 92 7.46 1.45 -10.42
CA HIS A 92 8.58 1.14 -9.53
C HIS A 92 9.64 0.22 -10.14
N GLY A 93 9.59 -0.06 -11.44
CA GLY A 93 10.53 -0.98 -12.11
C GLY A 93 12.00 -0.69 -11.84
N GLU A 94 12.42 0.58 -11.86
CA GLU A 94 13.81 0.96 -11.54
C GLU A 94 14.22 0.64 -10.10
N TYR A 95 13.29 0.69 -9.14
CA TYR A 95 13.57 0.30 -7.76
C TYR A 95 13.66 -1.22 -7.65
N PHE A 96 12.73 -1.94 -8.26
CA PHE A 96 12.72 -3.40 -8.27
C PHE A 96 13.99 -3.95 -8.93
N GLU A 97 14.38 -3.47 -10.11
CA GLU A 97 15.58 -3.93 -10.80
C GLU A 97 16.85 -3.78 -9.96
N LYS A 98 16.95 -2.71 -9.15
CA LYS A 98 18.10 -2.47 -8.27
C LYS A 98 18.08 -3.27 -6.97
N LEU A 99 16.92 -3.76 -6.54
CA LEU A 99 16.70 -4.29 -5.19
C LEU A 99 16.11 -5.70 -5.16
N LYS A 100 15.76 -6.28 -6.30
CA LYS A 100 15.11 -7.60 -6.41
C LYS A 100 15.87 -8.74 -5.73
N ASP A 101 17.19 -8.65 -5.63
CA ASP A 101 18.02 -9.64 -4.94
C ASP A 101 17.99 -9.51 -3.40
N LYS A 102 17.33 -8.47 -2.87
CA LYS A 102 17.26 -8.14 -1.43
C LYS A 102 15.84 -8.17 -0.88
N VAL A 103 14.85 -8.45 -1.72
CA VAL A 103 13.42 -8.48 -1.37
C VAL A 103 12.79 -9.74 -1.94
N VAL A 104 11.59 -10.08 -1.46
CA VAL A 104 10.77 -11.15 -2.03
C VAL A 104 9.43 -10.55 -2.43
N VAL A 105 8.98 -10.81 -3.66
CA VAL A 105 7.61 -10.54 -4.07
C VAL A 105 6.75 -11.68 -3.53
N LEU A 106 5.83 -11.37 -2.62
CA LEU A 106 4.97 -12.36 -1.99
C LEU A 106 3.75 -12.71 -2.86
N GLY A 107 3.30 -11.76 -3.67
CA GLY A 107 2.18 -11.94 -4.59
C GLY A 107 1.59 -10.61 -5.03
N THR A 108 0.76 -10.67 -6.07
CA THR A 108 0.00 -9.53 -6.55
C THR A 108 -1.23 -9.33 -5.69
N ASN A 109 -1.33 -8.16 -5.06
CA ASN A 109 -2.48 -7.82 -4.24
C ASN A 109 -3.57 -7.11 -5.06
N TYR A 110 -3.23 -6.40 -6.13
CA TYR A 110 -4.19 -5.76 -7.01
C TYR A 110 -3.76 -5.88 -8.49
N GLU A 111 -4.67 -6.35 -9.32
CA GLU A 111 -4.49 -6.52 -10.76
C GLU A 111 -5.16 -5.39 -11.56
N GLY A 112 -4.63 -5.09 -12.75
CA GLY A 112 -5.21 -4.05 -13.63
C GLY A 112 -4.95 -2.63 -13.13
N ALA A 113 -3.86 -2.44 -12.40
CA ALA A 113 -3.39 -1.13 -12.01
C ALA A 113 -2.97 -0.34 -13.25
N LYS A 114 -3.07 0.98 -13.21
CA LYS A 114 -2.69 1.82 -14.35
C LYS A 114 -2.33 3.21 -13.89
N ILE A 115 -1.33 3.83 -14.52
CA ILE A 115 -1.00 5.24 -14.33
C ILE A 115 -1.11 6.02 -15.65
N GLY A 116 -1.24 7.35 -15.55
CA GLY A 116 -1.30 8.20 -16.74
C GLY A 116 -1.73 9.63 -16.47
N LEU A 117 -1.94 10.36 -17.56
CA LEU A 117 -2.61 11.67 -17.51
C LEU A 117 -4.11 11.48 -17.67
N ILE A 118 -4.88 12.09 -16.78
CA ILE A 118 -6.33 11.99 -16.73
C ILE A 118 -6.93 13.38 -16.90
N VAL A 119 -8.06 13.41 -17.60
CA VAL A 119 -8.90 14.59 -17.75
C VAL A 119 -10.37 14.23 -17.47
N PRO A 120 -11.20 15.19 -17.03
CA PRO A 120 -12.64 15.05 -17.09
C PRO A 120 -13.15 14.74 -18.50
N ASP A 121 -14.24 13.97 -18.62
CA ASP A 121 -14.79 13.53 -19.91
C ASP A 121 -15.21 14.70 -20.82
N TYR A 122 -15.58 15.86 -20.24
CA TYR A 122 -15.95 17.07 -20.98
C TYR A 122 -14.76 17.85 -21.56
N VAL A 123 -13.51 17.48 -21.25
CA VAL A 123 -12.32 18.10 -21.87
C VAL A 123 -12.21 17.63 -23.32
N GLU A 124 -11.74 18.48 -24.23
CA GLU A 124 -11.65 18.14 -25.66
C GLU A 124 -10.45 17.24 -26.02
N ALA A 125 -9.28 17.48 -25.40
CA ALA A 125 -8.04 16.77 -25.70
C ALA A 125 -8.16 15.26 -25.46
N LYS A 126 -7.95 14.43 -26.48
CA LYS A 126 -8.13 12.96 -26.42
C LYS A 126 -6.82 12.23 -26.15
N SER A 127 -5.72 12.76 -26.66
CA SER A 127 -4.38 12.19 -26.52
C SER A 127 -3.41 13.12 -25.78
N ILE A 128 -2.29 12.58 -25.31
CA ILE A 128 -1.19 13.39 -24.76
C ILE A 128 -0.63 14.33 -25.82
N ALA A 129 -0.62 13.91 -27.10
CA ALA A 129 -0.15 14.75 -28.20
C ALA A 129 -1.04 16.01 -28.39
N ASP A 130 -2.34 15.90 -28.12
CA ASP A 130 -3.28 17.03 -28.22
C ASP A 130 -2.93 18.15 -27.24
N LEU A 131 -2.30 17.82 -26.10
CA LEU A 131 -1.88 18.81 -25.10
C LEU A 131 -0.92 19.86 -25.69
N LYS A 132 -0.20 19.55 -26.77
CA LYS A 132 0.65 20.51 -27.47
C LYS A 132 -0.15 21.68 -28.07
N GLN A 133 -1.35 21.42 -28.55
CA GLN A 133 -2.23 22.42 -29.15
C GLN A 133 -3.13 23.10 -28.10
N HIS A 134 -3.37 22.43 -26.97
CA HIS A 134 -4.24 22.88 -25.90
C HIS A 134 -3.50 23.36 -24.64
N SER A 135 -2.18 23.60 -24.69
CA SER A 135 -1.39 23.94 -23.49
C SER A 135 -1.94 25.14 -22.72
N LYS A 136 -2.35 26.20 -23.44
CA LYS A 136 -2.96 27.40 -22.85
C LYS A 136 -4.32 27.13 -22.19
N THR A 137 -5.07 26.14 -22.66
CA THR A 137 -6.34 25.73 -22.06
C THR A 137 -6.16 25.21 -20.64
N PHE A 138 -4.97 24.66 -20.33
CA PHE A 138 -4.63 24.13 -19.01
C PHE A 138 -3.68 25.06 -18.23
N ASP A 139 -3.64 26.36 -18.54
CA ASP A 139 -2.68 27.32 -17.99
C ASP A 139 -1.21 26.88 -18.13
N SER A 140 -0.92 26.07 -19.15
CA SER A 140 0.38 25.43 -19.40
C SER A 140 0.87 24.60 -18.21
N LYS A 141 -0.04 23.93 -17.49
CA LYS A 141 0.25 23.13 -16.30
C LYS A 141 -0.41 21.75 -16.34
N ILE A 142 0.30 20.75 -15.83
CA ILE A 142 -0.28 19.48 -15.37
C ILE A 142 -0.24 19.49 -13.84
N THR A 143 -1.37 19.19 -13.20
CA THR A 143 -1.41 19.06 -11.73
C THR A 143 -0.93 17.66 -11.34
N GLY A 144 0.25 17.59 -10.75
CA GLY A 144 0.88 16.36 -10.29
C GLY A 144 0.64 16.07 -8.82
N ILE A 145 1.24 14.99 -8.33
CA ILE A 145 1.27 14.58 -6.92
C ILE A 145 2.67 14.81 -6.32
N ASP A 146 3.08 13.96 -5.37
CA ASP A 146 4.38 14.03 -4.70
C ASP A 146 5.53 13.86 -5.70
N ALA A 147 6.54 14.72 -5.64
CA ALA A 147 7.63 14.75 -6.62
C ALA A 147 8.41 13.43 -6.75
N GLY A 148 8.42 12.61 -5.69
CA GLY A 148 9.06 11.29 -5.67
C GLY A 148 8.25 10.17 -6.34
N ALA A 149 7.01 10.42 -6.75
CA ALA A 149 6.13 9.41 -7.32
C ALA A 149 6.55 8.96 -8.72
N GLY A 150 6.36 7.67 -9.04
CA GLY A 150 6.72 7.13 -10.35
C GLY A 150 5.94 7.79 -11.51
N VAL A 151 4.65 8.10 -11.31
CA VAL A 151 3.82 8.81 -12.30
C VAL A 151 4.35 10.21 -12.63
N MET A 152 5.00 10.89 -11.68
CA MET A 152 5.61 12.20 -11.93
C MET A 152 6.79 12.08 -12.88
N ARG A 153 7.67 11.09 -12.64
CA ARG A 153 8.80 10.78 -13.52
C ARG A 153 8.33 10.44 -14.95
N ARG A 154 7.28 9.61 -15.07
CA ARG A 154 6.68 9.26 -16.36
C ARG A 154 6.05 10.47 -17.06
N THR A 155 5.46 11.38 -16.29
CA THR A 155 4.89 12.62 -16.83
C THR A 155 5.97 13.58 -17.33
N GLU A 156 7.09 13.74 -16.61
CA GLU A 156 8.24 14.50 -17.09
C GLU A 156 8.82 13.93 -18.39
N GLU A 157 8.88 12.61 -18.49
CA GLU A 157 9.28 11.93 -19.72
C GLU A 157 8.27 12.18 -20.85
N ALA A 158 6.97 12.13 -20.56
CA ALA A 158 5.93 12.41 -21.55
C ALA A 158 6.02 13.85 -22.06
N ILE A 159 6.23 14.83 -21.18
CA ILE A 159 6.43 16.24 -21.56
C ILE A 159 7.57 16.36 -22.57
N LYS A 160 8.70 15.69 -22.33
CA LYS A 160 9.85 15.69 -23.26
C LYS A 160 9.56 14.97 -24.56
N GLN A 161 9.06 13.73 -24.49
CA GLN A 161 8.86 12.91 -25.67
C GLN A 161 7.80 13.50 -26.60
N TYR A 162 6.73 14.09 -26.06
CA TYR A 162 5.69 14.73 -26.86
C TYR A 162 5.99 16.19 -27.21
N ASP A 163 7.12 16.74 -26.75
CA ASP A 163 7.52 18.14 -26.98
C ASP A 163 6.41 19.12 -26.56
N LEU A 164 5.96 18.98 -25.32
CA LEU A 164 4.87 19.76 -24.73
C LEU A 164 5.41 21.05 -24.10
N ASP A 165 4.81 22.19 -24.42
CA ASP A 165 5.03 23.46 -23.71
C ASP A 165 4.12 23.56 -22.48
N ILE A 166 4.30 22.61 -21.55
CA ILE A 166 3.52 22.47 -20.31
C ILE A 166 4.48 22.10 -19.17
N ARG A 167 4.23 22.64 -17.98
CA ARG A 167 5.00 22.31 -16.76
C ARG A 167 4.24 21.35 -15.86
N LEU A 168 4.93 20.36 -15.32
CA LEU A 168 4.40 19.52 -14.25
C LEU A 168 4.49 20.26 -12.92
N MET A 169 3.37 20.40 -12.23
CA MET A 169 3.28 21.03 -10.92
C MET A 169 3.26 19.96 -9.83
N ALA A 170 4.32 19.86 -9.04
CA ALA A 170 4.35 18.97 -7.88
C ALA A 170 3.35 19.45 -6.80
N SER A 171 2.64 18.50 -6.19
CA SER A 171 1.75 18.74 -5.06
C SER A 171 1.71 17.52 -4.13
N SER A 172 0.55 16.93 -3.90
CA SER A 172 0.32 15.64 -3.22
C SER A 172 -0.96 15.01 -3.77
N GLY A 173 -1.17 13.71 -3.55
CA GLY A 173 -2.43 13.04 -3.92
C GLY A 173 -3.69 13.80 -3.47
N PRO A 174 -3.82 14.18 -2.19
CA PRO A 174 -4.96 14.94 -1.70
C PRO A 174 -5.11 16.34 -2.32
N ALA A 175 -3.99 17.03 -2.59
CA ALA A 175 -4.00 18.35 -3.22
C ALA A 175 -4.43 18.27 -4.70
N MET A 176 -3.92 17.29 -5.44
CA MET A 176 -4.34 16.98 -6.81
C MET A 176 -5.83 16.66 -6.88
N ALA A 177 -6.33 15.77 -6.00
CA ALA A 177 -7.75 15.43 -5.95
C ALA A 177 -8.63 16.65 -5.60
N THR A 178 -8.13 17.56 -4.77
CA THR A 178 -8.80 18.84 -4.46
C THR A 178 -8.87 19.75 -5.68
N ALA A 179 -7.79 19.86 -6.45
CA ALA A 179 -7.76 20.63 -7.70
C ALA A 179 -8.76 20.05 -8.73
N LEU A 180 -8.75 18.73 -8.92
CA LEU A 180 -9.71 18.05 -9.79
C LEU A 180 -11.16 18.26 -9.32
N THR A 181 -11.42 18.20 -8.00
CA THR A 181 -12.74 18.48 -7.44
C THR A 181 -13.24 19.88 -7.83
N ARG A 182 -12.37 20.89 -7.78
CA ARG A 182 -12.72 22.27 -8.12
C ARG A 182 -13.04 22.39 -9.61
N ALA A 183 -12.19 21.82 -10.47
CA ALA A 183 -12.39 21.80 -11.90
C ALA A 183 -13.71 21.10 -12.29
N GLU A 184 -13.99 19.92 -11.71
CA GLU A 184 -15.24 19.18 -11.93
C GLU A 184 -16.50 19.97 -11.55
N LYS A 185 -16.43 20.76 -10.47
CA LYS A 185 -17.53 21.63 -10.03
C LYS A 185 -17.71 22.84 -10.94
N ALA A 186 -16.60 23.44 -11.38
CA ALA A 186 -16.61 24.63 -12.23
C ALA A 186 -16.77 24.31 -13.72
N LYS A 187 -16.67 23.03 -14.10
CA LYS A 187 -16.56 22.56 -15.50
C LYS A 187 -15.41 23.24 -16.24
N GLU A 188 -14.31 23.40 -15.53
CA GLU A 188 -13.06 23.95 -16.06
C GLU A 188 -12.14 22.82 -16.55
N PRO A 189 -11.43 23.01 -17.67
CA PRO A 189 -10.48 22.03 -18.15
C PRO A 189 -9.31 21.88 -17.18
N ILE A 190 -8.97 20.63 -16.84
CA ILE A 190 -7.80 20.28 -16.04
C ILE A 190 -7.18 19.00 -16.58
N VAL A 191 -5.86 18.92 -16.54
CA VAL A 191 -5.10 17.68 -16.72
C VAL A 191 -4.33 17.39 -15.44
N VAL A 192 -4.48 16.16 -14.94
CA VAL A 192 -3.85 15.70 -13.70
C VAL A 192 -3.09 14.40 -13.94
N THR A 193 -2.05 14.15 -13.15
CA THR A 193 -1.55 12.78 -13.01
C THR A 193 -2.57 11.96 -12.23
N GLY A 194 -2.86 10.73 -12.64
CA GLY A 194 -3.61 9.83 -11.78
C GLY A 194 -3.45 8.35 -12.14
N TRP A 195 -4.19 7.51 -11.41
CA TRP A 195 -3.99 6.07 -11.41
C TRP A 195 -5.28 5.29 -11.08
N ILE A 196 -5.30 4.01 -11.45
CA ILE A 196 -6.29 3.01 -11.03
C ILE A 196 -5.56 1.98 -10.16
N PRO A 197 -6.11 1.61 -8.99
CA PRO A 197 -7.43 1.96 -8.46
C PRO A 197 -7.45 3.33 -7.81
N HIS A 198 -8.55 4.08 -7.98
CA HIS A 198 -8.76 5.34 -7.27
C HIS A 198 -10.26 5.71 -7.18
N TRP A 199 -10.69 6.24 -6.02
CA TRP A 199 -12.10 6.60 -5.78
C TRP A 199 -12.66 7.64 -6.76
N MET A 200 -11.79 8.46 -7.34
CA MET A 200 -12.18 9.53 -8.27
C MET A 200 -12.93 9.01 -9.50
N PHE A 201 -12.62 7.80 -9.99
CA PHE A 201 -13.30 7.18 -11.12
C PHE A 201 -14.72 6.70 -10.80
N ALA A 202 -15.00 6.37 -9.54
CA ALA A 202 -16.35 6.06 -9.10
C ALA A 202 -17.20 7.33 -8.95
N LYS A 203 -16.55 8.47 -8.66
CA LYS A 203 -17.22 9.75 -8.40
C LYS A 203 -17.47 10.57 -9.66
N TRP A 204 -16.54 10.55 -10.61
CA TRP A 204 -16.56 11.39 -11.79
C TRP A 204 -16.28 10.57 -13.05
N LYS A 205 -16.85 11.05 -14.16
CA LYS A 205 -16.51 10.52 -15.49
C LYS A 205 -15.16 11.10 -15.91
N LEU A 206 -14.12 10.35 -15.61
CA LEU A 206 -12.74 10.66 -15.95
C LEU A 206 -12.26 9.70 -17.03
N ARG A 207 -11.32 10.17 -17.85
CA ARG A 207 -10.68 9.37 -18.89
C ARG A 207 -9.19 9.60 -18.91
N PHE A 208 -8.44 8.55 -19.18
CA PHE A 208 -7.03 8.67 -19.52
C PHE A 208 -6.89 9.33 -20.90
N LEU A 209 -5.90 10.19 -21.05
CA LEU A 209 -5.44 10.62 -22.36
C LEU A 209 -4.73 9.45 -23.05
N GLU A 210 -5.02 9.27 -24.34
CA GLU A 210 -4.32 8.27 -25.15
C GLU A 210 -2.82 8.57 -25.18
N ASP A 211 -2.01 7.54 -24.93
CA ASP A 211 -0.55 7.59 -24.93
C ASP A 211 0.01 6.74 -26.08
N PRO A 212 -0.04 7.22 -27.34
CA PRO A 212 0.45 6.46 -28.50
C PRO A 212 1.94 6.08 -28.44
N LYS A 213 2.73 6.78 -27.62
CA LYS A 213 4.16 6.47 -27.37
C LYS A 213 4.38 5.49 -26.21
N LYS A 214 3.33 5.12 -25.47
CA LYS A 214 3.38 4.24 -24.31
C LYS A 214 4.41 4.65 -23.25
N VAL A 215 4.56 5.95 -23.00
CA VAL A 215 5.46 6.48 -21.97
C VAL A 215 5.10 5.98 -20.58
N PHE A 216 3.80 5.88 -20.29
CA PHE A 216 3.26 5.39 -19.01
C PHE A 216 3.27 3.86 -18.89
N GLY A 217 3.50 3.14 -19.99
CA GLY A 217 3.41 1.68 -20.06
C GLY A 217 2.00 1.17 -20.37
N ASP A 218 1.86 -0.16 -20.31
CA ASP A 218 0.57 -0.85 -20.38
C ASP A 218 0.02 -1.04 -18.95
N ASP A 219 -0.98 -1.90 -18.77
CA ASP A 219 -1.52 -2.21 -17.45
C ASP A 219 -0.43 -2.79 -16.52
N GLU A 220 -0.54 -2.43 -15.25
CA GLU A 220 0.35 -2.76 -14.16
C GLU A 220 -0.39 -3.61 -13.11
N HIS A 221 0.35 -4.00 -12.09
CA HIS A 221 -0.17 -4.62 -10.89
C HIS A 221 0.47 -3.97 -9.66
N VAL A 222 -0.21 -4.09 -8.52
CA VAL A 222 0.34 -3.68 -7.22
C VAL A 222 0.64 -4.93 -6.42
N ASP A 223 1.90 -5.08 -6.03
CA ASP A 223 2.40 -6.25 -5.34
C ASP A 223 2.63 -6.00 -3.86
N THR A 224 2.54 -7.10 -3.12
CA THR A 224 3.07 -7.21 -1.77
C THR A 224 4.53 -7.66 -1.84
N VAL A 225 5.42 -6.82 -1.32
CA VAL A 225 6.88 -7.07 -1.31
C VAL A 225 7.37 -7.07 0.13
N ALA A 226 8.16 -8.06 0.51
CA ALA A 226 8.66 -8.25 1.86
C ALA A 226 10.17 -8.37 1.92
N ASN A 227 10.74 -8.09 3.10
CA ASN A 227 12.10 -8.48 3.41
C ASN A 227 12.16 -10.01 3.56
N PRO A 228 13.19 -10.71 3.05
CA PRO A 228 13.30 -12.17 3.17
C PRO A 228 13.26 -12.67 4.62
N ALA A 229 13.72 -11.87 5.60
CA ALA A 229 13.70 -12.23 7.01
C ALA A 229 12.28 -12.38 7.60
N LEU A 230 11.25 -11.84 6.93
CA LEU A 230 9.87 -11.96 7.37
C LEU A 230 9.44 -13.42 7.50
N ALA A 231 9.89 -14.30 6.60
CA ALA A 231 9.57 -15.72 6.61
C ALA A 231 9.96 -16.41 7.93
N SER A 232 11.09 -16.02 8.52
CA SER A 232 11.53 -16.54 9.82
C SER A 232 10.98 -15.75 10.99
N LYS A 233 10.80 -14.43 10.84
CA LYS A 233 10.32 -13.53 11.90
C LYS A 233 8.85 -13.74 12.22
N ALA A 234 8.00 -13.91 11.20
CA ALA A 234 6.55 -14.00 11.32
C ALA A 234 5.96 -14.83 10.17
N PRO A 235 6.14 -16.17 10.18
CA PRO A 235 5.68 -17.04 9.09
C PRO A 235 4.16 -16.97 8.84
N GLU A 236 3.35 -16.81 9.89
CA GLU A 236 1.88 -16.64 9.76
C GLU A 236 1.52 -15.33 9.05
N ALA A 237 2.24 -14.23 9.35
CA ALA A 237 2.04 -12.95 8.68
C ALA A 237 2.47 -13.03 7.21
N GLU A 238 3.59 -13.69 6.91
CA GLU A 238 4.02 -13.90 5.52
C GLU A 238 3.00 -14.74 4.73
N ALA A 239 2.46 -15.80 5.33
CA ALA A 239 1.45 -16.64 4.70
C ALA A 239 0.18 -15.85 4.34
N PHE A 240 -0.31 -15.02 5.26
CA PHE A 240 -1.41 -14.09 5.00
C PHE A 240 -1.07 -13.11 3.87
N LEU A 241 0.10 -12.45 3.94
CA LEU A 241 0.51 -11.44 2.96
C LEU A 241 0.70 -12.01 1.54
N LYS A 242 1.06 -13.29 1.41
CA LYS A 242 1.09 -14.02 0.13
C LYS A 242 -0.28 -14.22 -0.48
N LYS A 243 -1.32 -14.36 0.36
CA LYS A 243 -2.71 -14.61 -0.07
C LYS A 243 -3.53 -13.33 -0.20
N PHE A 244 -3.12 -12.25 0.46
CA PHE A 244 -3.82 -10.98 0.42
C PHE A 244 -3.91 -10.44 -1.01
N SER A 245 -5.14 -10.30 -1.50
CA SER A 245 -5.45 -9.78 -2.82
C SER A 245 -6.88 -9.27 -2.81
N TRP A 246 -7.19 -8.21 -3.52
CA TRP A 246 -8.52 -7.60 -3.50
C TRP A 246 -8.88 -6.94 -4.83
N SER A 247 -10.17 -6.82 -5.07
CA SER A 247 -10.78 -6.28 -6.27
C SER A 247 -10.88 -4.75 -6.24
N ALA A 248 -11.15 -4.15 -7.41
CA ALA A 248 -11.38 -2.71 -7.52
C ALA A 248 -12.54 -2.21 -6.64
N GLU A 249 -13.58 -3.02 -6.46
CA GLU A 249 -14.72 -2.69 -5.60
C GLU A 249 -14.31 -2.65 -4.12
N GLU A 250 -13.56 -3.66 -3.67
CA GLU A 250 -13.09 -3.75 -2.28
C GLU A 250 -12.14 -2.60 -1.92
N VAL A 251 -11.15 -2.30 -2.78
CA VAL A 251 -10.25 -1.15 -2.58
C VAL A 251 -11.04 0.15 -2.59
N GLY A 252 -11.98 0.26 -3.54
CA GLY A 252 -12.85 1.41 -3.73
C GLY A 252 -13.69 1.75 -2.50
N GLU A 253 -14.29 0.74 -1.86
CA GLU A 253 -15.09 0.91 -0.64
C GLU A 253 -14.28 1.59 0.48
N VAL A 254 -13.06 1.10 0.73
CA VAL A 254 -12.20 1.62 1.79
C VAL A 254 -11.73 3.04 1.47
N MET A 255 -11.29 3.29 0.23
CA MET A 255 -10.88 4.63 -0.21
C MET A 255 -12.04 5.64 -0.09
N LEU A 256 -13.25 5.25 -0.47
CA LEU A 256 -14.44 6.11 -0.36
C LEU A 256 -14.77 6.41 1.10
N ALA A 257 -14.72 5.42 1.99
CA ALA A 257 -14.96 5.64 3.41
C ALA A 257 -13.96 6.64 4.02
N ILE A 258 -12.67 6.51 3.67
CA ILE A 258 -11.62 7.45 4.10
C ILE A 258 -11.90 8.85 3.56
N ARG A 259 -12.21 8.97 2.27
CA ARG A 259 -12.59 10.24 1.65
C ARG A 259 -13.76 10.87 2.44
N ASP A 260 -14.80 10.11 2.73
CA ASP A 260 -16.02 10.66 3.35
C ASP A 260 -15.87 11.01 4.84
N GLY A 261 -14.65 10.88 5.36
CA GLY A 261 -14.22 11.45 6.64
C GLY A 261 -13.81 10.42 7.68
N ALA A 262 -13.86 9.13 7.35
CA ALA A 262 -13.34 8.10 8.24
C ALA A 262 -11.81 8.23 8.35
N LYS A 263 -11.28 8.00 9.57
CA LYS A 263 -9.85 7.78 9.73
C LYS A 263 -9.48 6.44 9.06
N PRO A 264 -8.31 6.31 8.41
CA PRO A 264 -7.87 5.06 7.79
C PRO A 264 -7.99 3.81 8.69
N ASP A 265 -7.55 3.89 9.94
CA ASP A 265 -7.70 2.80 10.91
C ASP A 265 -9.17 2.40 11.16
N ALA A 266 -10.07 3.38 11.16
CA ALA A 266 -11.49 3.12 11.39
C ALA A 266 -12.14 2.49 10.14
N ALA A 267 -11.82 3.01 8.95
CA ALA A 267 -12.29 2.44 7.69
C ALA A 267 -11.83 0.99 7.51
N ALA A 268 -10.55 0.70 7.82
CA ALA A 268 -10.00 -0.65 7.79
C ALA A 268 -10.71 -1.59 8.77
N ARG A 269 -10.88 -1.18 10.04
CA ARG A 269 -11.64 -1.96 11.04
C ARG A 269 -13.06 -2.27 10.60
N ASP A 270 -13.75 -1.27 10.09
CA ASP A 270 -15.13 -1.42 9.66
C ASP A 270 -15.22 -2.37 8.45
N TRP A 271 -14.28 -2.26 7.50
CA TRP A 271 -14.21 -3.15 6.35
C TRP A 271 -13.92 -4.60 6.76
N VAL A 272 -12.91 -4.83 7.61
CA VAL A 272 -12.56 -6.17 8.13
C VAL A 272 -13.75 -6.80 8.85
N LYS A 273 -14.47 -6.03 9.67
CA LYS A 273 -15.65 -6.50 10.38
C LYS A 273 -16.81 -6.87 9.45
N LYS A 274 -16.98 -6.15 8.35
CA LYS A 274 -18.05 -6.38 7.36
C LYS A 274 -17.75 -7.53 6.41
N ASN A 275 -16.48 -7.90 6.25
CA ASN A 275 -16.02 -8.88 5.27
C ASN A 275 -15.34 -10.12 5.91
N PRO A 276 -15.96 -10.79 6.90
CA PRO A 276 -15.31 -11.86 7.66
C PRO A 276 -14.96 -13.08 6.78
N GLU A 277 -15.79 -13.41 5.79
CA GLU A 277 -15.51 -14.52 4.86
C GLU A 277 -14.30 -14.22 3.97
N ARG A 278 -14.19 -12.97 3.50
CA ARG A 278 -13.05 -12.52 2.68
C ARG A 278 -11.75 -12.61 3.46
N VAL A 279 -11.77 -12.16 4.72
CA VAL A 279 -10.62 -12.21 5.64
C VAL A 279 -10.25 -13.65 5.96
N ALA A 280 -11.23 -14.52 6.24
CA ALA A 280 -10.98 -15.93 6.51
C ALA A 280 -10.27 -16.62 5.34
N GLY A 281 -10.68 -16.35 4.10
CA GLY A 281 -10.04 -16.92 2.90
C GLY A 281 -8.56 -16.54 2.71
N TRP A 282 -8.08 -15.44 3.33
CA TRP A 282 -6.66 -15.09 3.33
C TRP A 282 -5.87 -15.69 4.51
N LEU A 283 -6.57 -16.22 5.52
CA LEU A 283 -5.97 -16.75 6.76
C LEU A 283 -5.94 -18.28 6.82
N GLU A 284 -6.78 -18.96 6.04
CA GLU A 284 -6.54 -20.36 5.62
C GLU A 284 -5.22 -20.47 4.86
#